data_AF-A0A4V1UQK7-F1
#
_entry.id   AF-A0A4V1UQK7-F1
#
_cell.length_a   1.000
_cell.length_b   1.000
_cell.length_c   1.000
_cell.angle_alpha   90.00
_cell.angle_beta   90.00
_cell.angle_gamma   90.00
#
_symmetry.space_group_name_H-M   'P 1'
#
loop_
_entity.id
_entity.type
_entity.pdbx_description
1 polymer ?
#
loop_
_entity_poly.entity_id
_entity_poly.type
_entity_poly.pdbx_seq_one_letter_code
_entity_poly.pdbx_strand_id
1 'polypeptide(L)'
;YDQVAQVSAVPGVVAPVTGADPTNAAFEPQGIPGVKAFAYARMQVLPNLTLSPNIEAASSRWTVTSSSAINPPRFYKTGAYVAVNFAADWAITENISLLATARNLTDTNYTLVDGFPEEGRNYTLGVRWRN
;
A
#
# COMPACT_ATOMS: atom_id res chain seq x y z
N TYR A 1 25.64 21.08 1.18
CA TYR A 1 24.83 20.12 0.42
C TYR A 1 23.45 20.12 1.02
N ASP A 2 22.49 20.68 0.30
CA ASP A 2 21.10 20.82 0.74
C ASP A 2 20.39 19.50 0.40
N GLN A 3 20.27 18.59 1.37
CA GLN A 3 19.59 17.30 1.17
C GLN A 3 18.08 17.55 1.23
N VAL A 4 17.46 17.78 0.07
CA VAL A 4 16.01 18.00 -0.01
C VAL A 4 15.29 16.65 0.12
N ALA A 5 14.86 16.32 1.33
CA ALA A 5 13.93 15.22 1.56
C ALA A 5 12.52 15.66 1.12
N GLN A 6 12.00 15.09 0.04
CA GLN A 6 10.61 15.31 -0.35
C GLN A 6 9.73 14.33 0.42
N VAL A 7 8.94 14.86 1.35
CA VAL A 7 7.91 14.10 2.07
C VAL A 7 6.54 14.47 1.50
N SER A 8 5.76 13.46 1.11
CA SER A 8 4.37 13.67 0.66
C SER A 8 3.44 12.81 1.50
N ALA A 9 2.35 13.43 1.98
CA ALA A 9 1.27 12.76 2.67
C ALA A 9 -0.04 13.16 2.01
N VAL A 10 -0.85 12.16 1.64
CA VAL A 10 -2.20 12.37 1.10
C VAL A 10 -3.18 11.86 2.15
N PRO A 11 -3.91 12.73 2.87
CA PRO A 11 -4.98 12.30 3.75
C PRO A 11 -6.15 11.75 2.92
N GLY A 12 -6.56 10.52 3.20
CA GLY A 12 -7.76 9.91 2.63
C GLY A 12 -9.03 10.46 3.29
N VAL A 13 -10.11 10.52 2.51
CA VAL A 13 -11.41 11.02 2.95
C VAL A 13 -12.08 10.03 3.91
N VAL A 14 -12.84 10.54 4.89
CA VAL A 14 -13.65 9.72 5.80
C VAL A 14 -14.89 9.18 5.06
N ALA A 15 -15.06 7.86 5.00
CA ALA A 15 -16.29 7.27 4.48
C ALA A 15 -17.45 7.40 5.51
N PRO A 16 -18.72 7.45 5.08
CA PRO A 16 -19.86 7.55 6.00
C PRO A 16 -19.88 6.43 7.04
N VAL A 17 -20.17 6.78 8.30
CA VAL A 17 -20.16 5.88 9.48
C VAL A 17 -21.24 4.80 9.43
N THR A 18 -22.24 4.97 8.57
CA THR A 18 -23.30 4.01 8.24
C THR A 18 -23.37 3.97 6.73
N GLY A 19 -22.85 2.92 6.09
CA GLY A 19 -22.76 2.87 4.64
C GLY A 19 -24.03 2.37 3.97
N ALA A 20 -25.20 2.42 4.60
CA ALA A 20 -26.45 2.24 3.87
C ALA A 20 -26.54 3.29 2.74
N ASP A 21 -26.70 2.84 1.49
CA ASP A 21 -27.15 3.71 0.40
C ASP A 21 -28.40 4.47 0.90
N PRO A 22 -28.42 5.80 0.85
CA PRO A 22 -29.54 6.60 1.36
C PRO A 22 -30.88 6.27 0.65
N THR A 23 -30.82 5.62 -0.51
CA THR A 23 -31.96 5.12 -1.26
C THR A 23 -32.23 3.63 -1.05
N ASN A 24 -31.26 2.87 -0.51
CA ASN A 24 -31.38 1.44 -0.25
C ASN A 24 -30.47 0.94 0.89
N ALA A 25 -31.04 0.75 2.08
CA ALA A 25 -30.32 0.27 3.25
C ALA A 25 -29.72 -1.15 3.13
N ALA A 26 -30.01 -1.88 2.04
CA ALA A 26 -29.41 -3.19 1.76
C ALA A 26 -28.04 -3.10 1.05
N PHE A 27 -27.59 -1.91 0.63
CA PHE A 27 -26.34 -1.72 -0.09
C PHE A 27 -25.33 -0.91 0.71
N GLU A 28 -24.10 -1.42 0.79
CA GLU A 28 -22.95 -0.75 1.40
C GLU A 28 -21.90 -0.39 0.33
N PRO A 29 -21.32 0.83 0.32
CA PRO A 29 -20.28 1.20 -0.62
C PRO A 29 -19.04 0.34 -0.41
N GLN A 30 -18.69 -0.42 -1.45
CA GLN A 30 -17.61 -1.39 -1.42
C GLN A 30 -16.26 -0.77 -1.79
N GLY A 31 -15.17 -1.39 -1.34
CA GLY A 31 -13.82 -1.05 -1.80
C GLY A 31 -13.21 0.21 -1.16
N ILE A 32 -14.01 1.04 -0.49
CA ILE A 32 -13.55 2.29 0.14
C ILE A 32 -13.32 2.05 1.65
N PRO A 33 -12.08 2.22 2.16
CA PRO A 33 -11.84 2.19 3.59
C PRO A 33 -12.36 3.47 4.26
N GLY A 34 -12.81 3.35 5.51
CA GLY A 34 -13.22 4.50 6.32
C GLY A 34 -12.12 5.56 6.50
N VAL A 35 -10.85 5.15 6.64
CA VAL A 35 -9.69 6.04 6.69
C VAL A 35 -8.54 5.40 5.91
N LYS A 36 -7.82 6.22 5.12
CA LYS A 36 -6.57 5.82 4.46
C LYS A 36 -5.49 6.89 4.67
N ALA A 37 -4.29 6.45 5.00
CA ALA A 37 -3.11 7.29 5.14
C ALA A 37 -1.95 6.72 4.31
N PHE A 38 -1.21 7.61 3.67
CA PHE A 38 -0.02 7.27 2.90
C PHE A 38 1.06 8.30 3.19
N ALA A 39 2.28 7.83 3.48
CA ALA A 39 3.43 8.67 3.73
C ALA A 39 4.64 8.12 2.96
N TYR A 40 5.28 9.00 2.21
CA TYR A 40 6.46 8.67 1.40
C TYR A 40 7.57 9.68 1.66
N ALA A 41 8.82 9.20 1.70
CA ALA A 41 9.98 10.06 1.68
C ALA A 41 10.99 9.56 0.64
N ARG A 42 11.64 10.50 -0.06
CA ARG A 42 12.85 10.24 -0.84
C ARG A 42 13.99 11.03 -0.23
N MET A 43 15.07 10.35 0.11
CA MET A 43 16.24 10.96 0.74
C MET A 43 17.53 10.50 0.09
N GLN A 44 18.31 11.47 -0.39
CA GLN A 44 19.66 11.23 -0.88
C GLN A 44 20.62 11.28 0.32
N VAL A 45 20.88 10.11 0.91
CA VAL A 45 21.69 9.98 2.14
C VAL A 45 23.17 10.17 1.83
N LEU A 46 23.62 9.71 0.66
CA LEU A 46 24.95 9.92 0.10
C LEU A 46 24.79 10.39 -1.37
N PRO A 47 25.82 11.03 -1.98
CA PRO A 47 25.76 11.44 -3.39
C PRO A 47 25.37 10.30 -4.35
N ASN A 48 25.70 9.07 -3.99
CA ASN A 48 25.43 7.87 -4.76
C ASN A 48 24.36 6.94 -4.15
N LEU A 49 23.71 7.32 -3.04
CA LEU A 49 22.72 6.48 -2.36
C LEU A 49 21.43 7.25 -2.08
N THR A 50 20.33 6.74 -2.63
CA THR A 50 18.98 7.25 -2.35
C THR A 50 18.16 6.19 -1.65
N LEU A 51 17.59 6.54 -0.50
CA LEU A 51 16.63 5.71 0.22
C LEU A 51 15.21 6.26 0.01
N SER A 52 14.24 5.34 -0.06
CA SER A 52 12.84 5.63 -0.34
C SER A 52 11.91 4.78 0.53
N PRO A 53 11.74 5.12 1.82
CA PRO A 53 10.73 4.49 2.67
C PRO A 53 9.31 4.95 2.27
N ASN A 54 8.35 4.04 2.43
CA ASN A 54 6.93 4.27 2.21
C ASN A 54 6.10 3.54 3.28
N ILE A 55 5.07 4.20 3.81
CA ILE A 55 4.12 3.61 4.74
C ILE A 55 2.70 3.87 4.23
N GLU A 56 1.91 2.81 4.15
CA GLU A 56 0.48 2.87 3.84
C GLU A 56 -0.32 2.25 4.99
N ALA A 57 -1.39 2.91 5.40
CA ALA A 57 -2.33 2.38 6.38
C ALA A 57 -3.76 2.59 5.90
N ALA A 58 -4.63 1.61 6.11
CA ALA A 58 -6.05 1.76 5.84
C ALA A 58 -6.89 0.99 6.87
N SER A 59 -8.04 1.55 7.21
CA SER A 59 -9.04 0.87 8.04
C SER A 59 -9.73 -0.25 7.26
N SER A 60 -10.58 -1.01 7.94
CA SER A 60 -11.52 -1.94 7.30
C SER A 60 -12.35 -1.26 6.21
N ARG A 61 -12.69 -1.99 5.15
CA ARG A 61 -13.62 -1.59 4.09
C ARG A 61 -14.69 -2.66 3.90
N TRP A 62 -15.85 -2.29 3.38
CA TRP A 62 -16.85 -3.26 2.99
C TRP A 62 -16.45 -3.99 1.70
N THR A 63 -16.70 -5.30 1.69
CA THR A 63 -16.61 -6.18 0.53
C THR A 63 -17.83 -7.09 0.50
N VAL A 64 -18.05 -7.75 -0.63
CA VAL A 64 -19.05 -8.81 -0.77
C VAL A 64 -18.36 -10.12 -1.10
N THR A 65 -18.97 -11.23 -0.68
CA THR A 65 -18.57 -12.57 -1.11
C THR A 65 -18.61 -12.67 -2.64
N SER A 66 -17.47 -12.97 -3.23
CA SER A 66 -17.26 -13.19 -4.67
C SER A 66 -17.76 -14.56 -5.14
N SER A 67 -17.97 -15.51 -4.22
CA SER A 67 -18.42 -16.86 -4.52
C SER A 67 -19.90 -16.91 -4.92
N SER A 68 -20.17 -17.45 -6.12
CA SER A 68 -21.53 -17.73 -6.61
C SER A 68 -22.26 -18.81 -5.81
N ALA A 69 -21.55 -19.55 -4.95
CA ALA A 69 -22.14 -20.53 -4.04
C ALA A 69 -22.86 -19.88 -2.84
N ILE A 70 -22.63 -18.60 -2.58
CA ILE A 70 -23.27 -17.84 -1.50
C ILE A 70 -24.42 -17.00 -2.09
N ASN A 71 -25.65 -17.46 -1.93
CA ASN A 71 -26.87 -16.75 -2.35
C ASN A 71 -27.87 -16.67 -1.17
N PRO A 72 -28.26 -15.46 -0.71
CA PRO A 72 -27.86 -14.14 -1.23
C PRO A 72 -26.40 -13.78 -0.91
N PRO A 73 -25.75 -12.92 -1.72
CA PRO A 73 -24.40 -12.45 -1.47
C PRO A 73 -24.29 -11.78 -0.11
N ARG A 74 -23.19 -12.05 0.62
CA ARG A 74 -23.00 -11.55 1.98
C ARG A 74 -22.00 -10.40 1.99
N PHE A 75 -22.40 -9.28 2.57
CA PHE A 75 -21.53 -8.13 2.81
C PHE A 75 -20.79 -8.31 4.14
N TYR A 76 -19.49 -8.06 4.13
CA TYR A 76 -18.67 -8.10 5.33
C TYR A 76 -17.50 -7.11 5.22
N LYS A 77 -16.86 -6.80 6.35
CA LYS A 77 -15.71 -5.89 6.39
C LYS A 77 -14.39 -6.64 6.29
N THR A 78 -13.49 -6.19 5.43
CA THR A 78 -12.10 -6.67 5.41
C THR A 78 -11.32 -6.16 6.63
N GLY A 79 -10.20 -6.80 6.95
CA GLY A 79 -9.29 -6.32 8.00
C GLY A 79 -8.66 -4.97 7.68
N ALA A 80 -8.33 -4.20 8.73
CA ALA A 80 -7.45 -3.04 8.63
C ALA A 80 -5.99 -3.49 8.44
N TYR A 81 -5.15 -2.68 7.80
CA TYR A 81 -3.74 -3.02 7.58
C TYR A 81 -2.82 -1.81 7.66
N VAL A 82 -1.55 -2.10 7.94
CA VAL A 82 -0.43 -1.17 7.83
C VAL A 82 0.70 -1.88 7.07
N ALA A 83 1.04 -1.36 5.91
CA ALA A 83 2.12 -1.85 5.07
C ALA A 83 3.30 -0.89 5.10
N VAL A 84 4.48 -1.41 5.46
CA VAL A 84 5.74 -0.67 5.41
C VAL A 84 6.59 -1.21 4.27
N ASN A 85 7.06 -0.31 3.42
CA ASN A 85 7.85 -0.61 2.24
C ASN A 85 9.14 0.23 2.24
N PHE A 86 10.17 -0.29 1.61
CA PHE A 86 11.48 0.34 1.54
C PHE A 86 12.12 0.09 0.17
N ALA A 87 12.79 1.10 -0.37
CA ALA A 87 13.65 0.95 -1.54
C ALA A 87 14.96 1.69 -1.33
N ALA A 88 16.05 1.12 -1.84
CA ALA A 88 17.38 1.71 -1.88
C ALA A 88 17.92 1.64 -3.31
N ASP A 89 18.32 2.79 -3.84
CA ASP A 89 19.02 2.94 -5.12
C ASP A 89 20.45 3.37 -4.83
N TRP A 90 21.41 2.52 -5.22
CA TRP A 90 22.83 2.73 -4.96
C TRP A 90 23.64 2.68 -6.26
N ALA A 91 24.19 3.83 -6.66
CA ALA A 91 25.20 3.90 -7.71
C ALA A 91 26.56 3.48 -7.15
N ILE A 92 26.98 2.24 -7.41
CA ILE A 92 28.31 1.77 -7.00
C ILE A 92 29.37 2.50 -7.82
N THR A 93 29.14 2.60 -9.13
CA THR A 93 29.99 3.33 -10.09
C THR A 93 29.11 4.08 -11.09
N GLU A 94 29.72 4.86 -11.98
CA GLU A 94 28.99 5.54 -13.06
C GLU A 94 28.28 4.56 -14.02
N ASN A 95 28.77 3.33 -14.10
CA ASN A 95 28.27 2.28 -14.99
C ASN A 95 27.41 1.23 -14.27
N ILE A 96 27.49 1.12 -12.94
CA ILE A 96 26.84 0.06 -12.16
C ILE A 96 25.98 0.66 -11.06
N SER A 97 24.71 0.26 -11.05
CA SER A 97 23.74 0.62 -10.01
C SER A 97 23.05 -0.62 -9.47
N LEU A 98 22.75 -0.60 -8.17
CA LEU A 98 21.94 -1.59 -7.47
C LEU A 98 20.61 -0.97 -7.07
N LEU A 99 19.54 -1.74 -7.25
CA LEU A 99 18.22 -1.42 -6.72
C LEU A 99 17.80 -2.55 -5.78
N ALA A 100 17.62 -2.23 -4.50
CA ALA A 100 17.06 -3.14 -3.53
C ALA A 100 15.68 -2.65 -3.09
N THR A 101 14.67 -3.52 -3.11
CA THR A 101 13.34 -3.19 -2.61
C THR A 101 12.86 -4.23 -1.63
N ALA A 102 12.18 -3.79 -0.58
CA ALA A 102 11.48 -4.63 0.37
C ALA A 102 10.04 -4.13 0.49
N ARG A 103 9.05 -4.99 0.25
CA ARG A 103 7.63 -4.66 0.38
C ARG A 103 6.99 -5.46 1.49
N ASN A 104 5.96 -4.87 2.11
CA ASN A 104 5.19 -5.47 3.20
C ASN A 104 6.09 -6.01 4.33
N LEU A 105 7.01 -5.18 4.84
CA LEU A 105 7.97 -5.56 5.89
C LEU A 105 7.29 -6.03 7.18
N THR A 106 6.08 -5.51 7.45
CA THR A 106 5.22 -5.90 8.58
C THR A 106 4.60 -7.28 8.43
N ASP A 107 4.72 -7.92 7.27
CA ASP A 107 4.14 -9.23 6.96
C ASP A 107 2.64 -9.30 7.21
N THR A 108 1.96 -8.18 6.93
CA THR A 108 0.53 -8.12 7.16
C THR A 108 -0.17 -8.91 6.06
N ASN A 109 -0.98 -9.89 6.46
CA ASN A 109 -1.89 -10.56 5.56
C ASN A 109 -3.18 -9.71 5.47
N TYR A 110 -3.41 -9.08 4.33
CA TYR A 110 -4.59 -8.25 4.12
C TYR A 110 -5.19 -8.51 2.74
N THR A 111 -6.48 -8.23 2.65
CA THR A 111 -7.30 -8.49 1.47
C THR A 111 -8.05 -7.21 1.16
N LEU A 112 -7.87 -6.69 -0.05
CA LEU A 112 -8.60 -5.50 -0.50
C LEU A 112 -9.99 -5.87 -1.05
N VAL A 113 -10.09 -7.05 -1.67
CA VAL A 113 -11.30 -7.59 -2.29
C VAL A 113 -11.42 -9.06 -1.91
N ASP A 114 -12.62 -9.51 -1.57
CA ASP A 114 -12.89 -10.91 -1.24
C ASP A 114 -12.22 -11.89 -2.24
N GLY A 115 -11.49 -12.87 -1.71
CA GLY A 115 -10.80 -13.89 -2.50
C GLY A 115 -9.43 -13.49 -3.08
N PHE A 116 -9.01 -12.22 -2.96
CA PHE A 116 -7.73 -11.73 -3.48
C PHE A 116 -6.81 -11.21 -2.36
N PRO A 117 -6.05 -12.10 -1.69
CA PRO A 117 -5.05 -11.68 -0.71
C PRO A 117 -3.90 -10.95 -1.40
N GLU A 118 -3.42 -9.88 -0.77
CA GLU A 118 -2.29 -9.10 -1.25
C GLU A 118 -0.97 -9.83 -1.05
N GLU A 119 0.04 -9.43 -1.82
CA GLU A 119 1.37 -10.01 -1.70
C GLU A 119 1.92 -9.86 -0.27
N GLY A 120 2.43 -10.97 0.26
CA GLY A 120 3.17 -11.00 1.52
C GLY A 120 4.51 -10.27 1.43
N ARG A 121 5.34 -10.43 2.46
CA ARG A 121 6.66 -9.81 2.48
C ARG A 121 7.52 -10.30 1.32
N ASN A 122 8.01 -9.36 0.50
CA ASN A 122 8.86 -9.67 -0.64
C ASN A 122 10.11 -8.80 -0.68
N TYR A 123 11.16 -9.34 -1.29
CA TYR A 123 12.44 -8.67 -1.48
C TYR A 123 12.87 -8.83 -2.92
N THR A 124 13.39 -7.75 -3.50
CA THR A 124 13.93 -7.77 -4.87
C THR A 124 15.27 -7.08 -4.86
N LEU A 125 16.21 -7.65 -5.59
CA LEU A 125 17.51 -7.07 -5.86
C LEU A 125 17.71 -7.03 -7.38
N GLY A 126 17.96 -5.85 -7.91
CA GLY A 126 18.26 -5.61 -9.31
C GLY A 126 19.65 -5.01 -9.47
N VAL A 127 20.36 -5.43 -10.50
CA VAL A 127 21.62 -4.84 -10.93
C VAL A 127 21.39 -4.20 -12.30
N ARG A 128 21.80 -2.95 -12.46
CA ARG A 128 21.76 -2.26 -13.74
C ARG A 128 23.16 -1.85 -14.13
N TRP A 129 23.57 -2.32 -15.30
CA TRP A 129 24.82 -1.95 -15.96
C TRP A 129 24.54 -1.06 -17.18
N ARG A 130 25.36 -0.03 -17.38
CA ARG A 130 25.33 0.87 -18.54
C ARG A 130 26.71 0.90 -19.17
N ASN A 131 26.77 0.61 -20.47
CA ASN A 131 27.97 0.65 -21.30
C ASN A 131 27.92 1.85 -22.23
#